data_AF-A0A939RHS9-F1
#
_entry.id   AF-A0A939RHS9-F1
#
_cell.length_a   1.000
_cell.length_b   1.000
_cell.length_c   1.000
_cell.angle_alpha   90.00
_cell.angle_beta   90.00
_cell.angle_gamma   90.00
#
_symmetry.space_group_name_H-M   'P 1'
#
loop_
_entity.id
_entity.type
_entity.pdbx_description
1 polymer ?
#
loop_
_entity_poly.entity_id
_entity_poly.type
_entity_poly.pdbx_seq_one_letter_code
_entity_poly.pdbx_strand_id
1 'polypeptide(L)'
;MSQGKVFDLGRQGDGLIKHEGQNIFVAGALPEESIRYRLTTNGRAELEEVLSVSADRTTPVCPFFEQCGGCALQHLSDGLYRKFKLRYFKELFPAEWNVSFDEPVFIPFKSRRRATFAVFWNGNSRKFGFNAKRSNKIVEIDSCAVLTEPLEKLIAPLRRFVCDKKRFYPKKKGVGDVSVLMTQTGADVLLTLPFAPDFDWRQSAADFAAENGLARISWRTSEQEEPEPLAVLHTPELKVGDFILKPPAGVFLQPSVEGQEALTQTVAEYVGKAKKVMDLFCGAGTFSLPLLQKKRIIKGADNAPFALQALKEASAGRIETQERDLFKTPLYPDELDGFDCVIFDPPRAGAKAQCEQIAASGVKKVVAVSCNPVSFARDAEILVNAGFKLERIRPVDQFAFTPHLECVVKLTRAGA
;
A
#
# COMPACT_ATOMS: atom_id res chain seq x y z
N MET A 1 -23.28 -32.45 4.53
CA MET A 1 -22.93 -31.02 4.36
C MET A 1 -23.24 -30.32 5.67
N SER A 2 -22.36 -29.45 6.13
CA SER A 2 -22.49 -28.83 7.45
C SER A 2 -23.18 -27.48 7.33
N GLN A 3 -24.02 -27.15 8.32
CA GLN A 3 -24.64 -25.84 8.47
C GLN A 3 -24.14 -25.17 9.75
N GLY A 4 -24.14 -23.84 9.78
CA GLY A 4 -23.70 -23.08 10.95
C GLY A 4 -24.16 -21.64 10.91
N LYS A 5 -24.25 -21.03 12.09
CA LYS A 5 -24.52 -19.61 12.25
C LYS A 5 -23.20 -18.86 12.42
N VAL A 6 -23.03 -17.79 11.66
CA VAL A 6 -21.87 -16.89 11.77
C VAL A 6 -22.11 -15.95 12.94
N PHE A 7 -21.19 -15.94 13.91
CA PHE A 7 -21.35 -15.16 15.15
C PHE A 7 -20.49 -13.90 15.19
N ASP A 8 -19.42 -13.82 14.40
CA ASP A 8 -18.54 -12.65 14.31
C ASP A 8 -17.72 -12.70 13.02
N LEU A 9 -16.94 -11.67 12.74
CA LEU A 9 -15.87 -11.66 11.75
C LEU A 9 -14.53 -11.93 12.43
N GLY A 10 -13.55 -12.43 11.68
CA GLY A 10 -12.13 -12.46 12.06
C GLY A 10 -11.36 -11.29 11.45
N ARG A 11 -10.10 -11.09 11.85
CA ARG A 11 -9.26 -9.94 11.44
C ARG A 11 -9.09 -9.75 9.92
N GLN A 12 -9.26 -10.80 9.12
CA GLN A 12 -9.18 -10.73 7.66
C GLN A 12 -10.55 -10.53 6.98
N GLY A 13 -11.62 -10.38 7.75
CA GLY A 13 -13.00 -10.28 7.27
C GLY A 13 -13.66 -11.64 6.99
N ASP A 14 -13.03 -12.73 7.42
CA ASP A 14 -13.65 -14.06 7.34
C ASP A 14 -14.75 -14.17 8.41
N GLY A 15 -15.91 -14.71 8.07
CA GLY A 15 -16.93 -15.06 9.07
C GLY A 15 -16.43 -16.16 10.01
N LEU A 16 -16.84 -16.10 11.28
CA LEU A 16 -16.54 -17.07 12.31
C LEU A 16 -17.77 -17.90 12.65
N ILE A 17 -17.63 -19.22 12.57
CA ILE A 17 -18.63 -20.19 13.01
C ILE A 17 -18.07 -21.07 14.13
N LYS A 18 -18.96 -21.69 14.91
CA LYS A 18 -18.61 -22.77 15.82
C LYS A 18 -18.82 -24.11 15.14
N HIS A 19 -17.77 -24.93 15.04
CA HIS A 19 -17.84 -26.32 14.60
C HIS A 19 -17.12 -27.18 15.65
N GLU A 20 -17.84 -28.11 16.29
CA GLU A 20 -17.28 -29.00 17.33
C GLU A 20 -16.52 -28.24 18.44
N GLY A 21 -17.06 -27.09 18.87
CA GLY A 21 -16.46 -26.23 19.89
C GLY A 21 -15.32 -25.32 19.41
N GLN A 22 -14.81 -25.52 18.19
CA GLN A 22 -13.73 -24.73 17.61
C GLN A 22 -14.26 -23.59 16.74
N ASN A 23 -13.48 -22.50 16.66
CA ASN A 23 -13.76 -21.40 15.75
C ASN A 23 -13.22 -21.73 14.36
N ILE A 24 -14.08 -21.77 13.35
CA ILE A 24 -13.71 -21.99 11.95
C ILE A 24 -13.95 -20.71 11.14
N PHE A 25 -12.98 -20.38 10.29
CA PHE A 25 -13.03 -19.21 9.42
C PHE A 25 -13.68 -19.55 8.08
N VAL A 26 -14.65 -18.75 7.66
CA VAL A 26 -15.40 -18.90 6.41
C VAL A 26 -15.36 -17.60 5.63
N ALA A 27 -14.61 -17.58 4.53
CA ALA A 27 -14.49 -16.37 3.71
C ALA A 27 -15.83 -16.04 3.03
N GLY A 28 -16.19 -14.76 2.99
CA GLY A 28 -17.41 -14.28 2.32
C GLY A 28 -18.70 -14.39 3.14
N ALA A 29 -18.63 -14.91 4.37
CA ALA A 29 -19.77 -15.02 5.29
C ALA A 29 -19.78 -13.86 6.30
N LEU A 30 -20.97 -13.38 6.67
CA LEU A 30 -21.17 -12.22 7.57
C LEU A 30 -21.85 -12.62 8.88
N PRO A 31 -21.68 -11.83 9.97
CA PRO A 31 -22.40 -12.05 11.22
C PRO A 31 -23.91 -12.11 11.02
N GLU A 32 -24.55 -12.95 11.83
CA GLU A 32 -25.98 -13.26 11.81
C GLU A 32 -26.47 -14.10 10.62
N GLU A 33 -25.59 -14.48 9.70
CA GLU A 33 -25.95 -15.39 8.61
C GLU A 33 -26.01 -16.84 9.05
N SER A 34 -27.00 -17.56 8.51
CA SER A 34 -26.99 -19.02 8.50
C SER A 34 -26.42 -19.48 7.17
N ILE A 35 -25.40 -20.34 7.20
CA ILE A 35 -24.65 -20.74 6.01
C ILE A 35 -24.54 -22.26 5.91
N ARG A 36 -24.42 -22.74 4.68
CA ARG A 36 -23.89 -24.07 4.36
C ARG A 36 -22.42 -23.95 3.99
N TYR A 37 -21.60 -24.84 4.55
CA TYR A 37 -20.17 -24.81 4.33
C TYR A 37 -19.57 -26.21 4.22
N ARG A 38 -18.39 -26.26 3.60
CA ARG A 38 -17.55 -27.45 3.54
C ARG A 38 -16.21 -27.20 4.20
N LEU A 39 -15.84 -28.08 5.13
CA LEU A 39 -14.52 -28.05 5.76
C LEU A 39 -13.42 -28.33 4.74
N THR A 40 -12.30 -27.65 4.92
CA THR A 40 -11.10 -27.80 4.11
C THR A 40 -9.97 -28.35 4.97
N THR A 41 -8.95 -28.92 4.33
CA THR A 41 -7.83 -29.61 5.00
C THR A 41 -6.93 -28.69 5.84
N ASN A 42 -7.10 -27.36 5.74
CA ASN A 42 -6.29 -26.37 6.45
C ASN A 42 -6.99 -25.77 7.69
N GLY A 43 -8.03 -26.43 8.21
CA GLY A 43 -8.77 -25.97 9.40
C GLY A 43 -9.69 -24.77 9.13
N ARG A 44 -10.09 -24.56 7.88
CA ARG A 44 -11.05 -23.52 7.47
C ARG A 44 -12.26 -24.14 6.78
N ALA A 45 -13.26 -23.32 6.46
CA ALA A 45 -14.36 -23.75 5.61
C ALA A 45 -14.53 -22.86 4.37
N GLU A 46 -15.03 -23.48 3.30
CA GLU A 46 -15.52 -22.81 2.10
C GLU A 46 -17.03 -22.60 2.23
N LEU A 47 -17.49 -21.38 1.95
CA LEU A 47 -18.90 -21.03 1.88
C LEU A 47 -19.51 -21.68 0.64
N GLU A 48 -20.54 -22.51 0.82
CA GLU A 48 -21.29 -23.13 -0.30
C GLU A 48 -22.59 -22.37 -0.59
N GLU A 49 -23.31 -21.95 0.45
CA GLU A 49 -24.57 -21.23 0.30
C GLU A 49 -24.85 -20.36 1.53
N VAL A 50 -25.43 -19.18 1.31
CA VAL A 50 -26.01 -18.34 2.38
C VAL A 50 -27.50 -18.66 2.47
N LEU A 51 -27.92 -19.30 3.56
CA LEU A 51 -29.30 -19.75 3.80
C LEU A 51 -30.18 -18.63 4.36
N SER A 52 -29.58 -17.73 5.15
CA SER A 52 -30.21 -16.53 5.68
C SER A 52 -29.24 -15.37 5.56
N VAL A 53 -29.65 -14.31 4.87
CA VAL A 53 -28.80 -13.16 4.53
C VAL A 53 -28.81 -12.12 5.64
N SER A 54 -27.64 -11.57 5.97
CA SER A 54 -27.51 -10.46 6.92
C SER A 54 -28.01 -9.15 6.32
N ALA A 55 -28.62 -8.28 7.14
CA ALA A 55 -29.01 -6.92 6.73
C ALA A 55 -27.79 -6.05 6.33
N ASP A 56 -26.60 -6.42 6.79
CA ASP A 56 -25.34 -5.78 6.43
C ASP A 56 -24.67 -6.38 5.18
N ARG A 57 -25.33 -7.33 4.48
CA ARG A 57 -24.81 -7.84 3.21
C ARG A 57 -25.11 -6.87 2.08
N THR A 58 -24.09 -6.55 1.30
CA THR A 58 -24.20 -5.79 0.05
C THR A 58 -23.76 -6.64 -1.14
N THR A 59 -24.21 -6.26 -2.34
CA THR A 59 -23.74 -6.88 -3.58
C THR A 59 -22.39 -6.28 -3.97
N PRO A 60 -21.33 -7.09 -4.13
CA PRO A 60 -20.04 -6.60 -4.59
C PRO A 60 -20.13 -5.85 -5.92
N VAL A 61 -19.48 -4.70 -6.00
CA VAL A 61 -19.46 -3.87 -7.23
C VAL A 61 -18.52 -4.42 -8.30
N CYS A 62 -17.56 -5.27 -7.92
CA CYS A 62 -16.57 -5.85 -8.83
C CYS A 62 -17.00 -7.26 -9.25
N PRO A 63 -17.09 -7.56 -10.57
CA PRO A 63 -17.46 -8.89 -11.05
C PRO A 63 -16.42 -9.97 -10.69
N PHE A 64 -15.19 -9.57 -10.37
CA PHE A 64 -14.10 -10.48 -10.00
C PHE A 64 -13.96 -10.70 -8.49
N PHE A 65 -14.82 -10.08 -7.66
CA PHE A 65 -14.67 -10.06 -6.20
C PHE A 65 -14.53 -11.46 -5.57
N GLU A 66 -15.26 -12.46 -6.07
CA GLU A 66 -15.21 -13.81 -5.50
C GLU A 66 -13.86 -14.50 -5.71
N GLN A 67 -13.19 -14.22 -6.83
CA GLN A 67 -11.98 -14.92 -7.26
C GLN A 67 -10.69 -14.13 -6.97
N CYS A 68 -10.70 -12.83 -7.24
CA CYS A 68 -9.53 -11.95 -7.14
C CYS A 68 -9.08 -11.80 -5.67
N GLY A 69 -7.77 -11.86 -5.44
CA GLY A 69 -7.18 -11.68 -4.11
C GLY A 69 -7.08 -10.22 -3.64
N GLY A 70 -7.47 -9.25 -4.47
CA GLY A 70 -7.27 -7.82 -4.18
C GLY A 70 -8.26 -7.22 -3.17
N CYS A 71 -9.52 -7.65 -3.17
CA CYS A 71 -10.56 -7.16 -2.26
C CYS A 71 -11.13 -8.31 -1.44
N ALA A 72 -11.45 -8.05 -0.17
CA ALA A 72 -12.02 -9.02 0.75
C ALA A 72 -13.40 -8.61 1.29
N LEU A 73 -13.74 -7.32 1.27
CA LEU A 73 -14.85 -6.77 2.06
C LEU A 73 -15.95 -6.05 1.25
N GLN A 74 -16.04 -6.26 -0.07
CA GLN A 74 -17.07 -5.59 -0.89
C GLN A 74 -18.51 -6.01 -0.57
N HIS A 75 -18.68 -7.11 0.15
CA HIS A 75 -19.96 -7.66 0.54
C HIS A 75 -20.48 -7.10 1.88
N LEU A 76 -19.71 -6.21 2.54
CA LEU A 76 -20.13 -5.54 3.77
C LEU A 76 -20.86 -4.22 3.43
N SER A 77 -21.88 -3.88 4.20
CA SER A 77 -22.44 -2.53 4.27
C SER A 77 -21.37 -1.52 4.71
N ASP A 78 -21.50 -0.25 4.32
CA ASP A 78 -20.56 0.79 4.75
C ASP A 78 -20.49 0.89 6.28
N GLY A 79 -21.63 0.77 6.95
CA GLY A 79 -21.73 0.78 8.41
C GLY A 79 -20.95 -0.37 9.08
N LEU A 80 -21.13 -1.61 8.61
CA LEU A 80 -20.40 -2.75 9.13
C LEU A 80 -18.91 -2.67 8.77
N TYR A 81 -18.57 -2.23 7.57
CA TYR A 81 -17.20 -2.05 7.09
C TYR A 81 -16.38 -1.13 7.99
N ARG A 82 -16.91 0.07 8.30
CA ARG A 82 -16.24 1.05 9.17
C ARG A 82 -16.10 0.54 10.59
N LYS A 83 -17.17 -0.03 11.16
CA LYS A 83 -17.15 -0.62 12.51
C LYS A 83 -16.12 -1.74 12.63
N PHE A 84 -16.11 -2.65 11.66
CA PHE A 84 -15.17 -3.77 11.57
C PHE A 84 -13.71 -3.28 11.60
N LYS A 85 -13.37 -2.31 10.74
CA LYS A 85 -12.00 -1.78 10.65
C LYS A 85 -11.54 -1.11 11.95
N LEU A 86 -12.40 -0.28 12.54
CA LEU A 86 -12.05 0.47 13.74
C LEU A 86 -11.99 -0.39 14.99
N ARG A 87 -12.82 -1.45 15.10
CA ARG A 87 -12.80 -2.38 16.24
C ARG A 87 -11.41 -3.01 16.39
N TYR A 88 -10.94 -3.71 15.37
CA TYR A 88 -9.64 -4.39 15.44
C TYR A 88 -8.47 -3.44 15.57
N PHE A 89 -8.57 -2.25 14.97
CA PHE A 89 -7.53 -1.25 15.08
C PHE A 89 -7.37 -0.77 16.52
N LYS A 90 -8.47 -0.46 17.21
CA LYS A 90 -8.44 0.01 18.61
C LYS A 90 -7.93 -1.05 19.58
N GLU A 91 -8.26 -2.32 19.34
CA GLU A 91 -7.78 -3.46 20.14
C GLU A 91 -6.25 -3.63 20.15
N LEU A 92 -5.52 -3.01 19.21
CA LEU A 92 -4.05 -3.07 19.17
C LEU A 92 -3.39 -2.14 20.18
N PHE A 93 -4.12 -1.19 20.76
CA PHE A 93 -3.59 -0.17 21.66
C PHE A 93 -4.20 -0.36 23.05
N PRO A 94 -3.40 -0.79 24.05
CA PRO A 94 -3.87 -0.97 25.43
C PRO A 94 -4.48 0.31 26.01
N ALA A 95 -5.49 0.17 26.87
CA ALA A 95 -6.18 1.31 27.49
C ALA A 95 -5.24 2.16 28.35
N GLU A 96 -4.22 1.53 28.94
CA GLU A 96 -3.20 2.14 29.80
C GLU A 96 -2.35 3.18 29.03
N TRP A 97 -2.26 3.06 27.71
CA TRP A 97 -1.54 4.04 26.88
C TRP A 97 -2.28 5.37 26.75
N ASN A 98 -3.57 5.43 27.15
CA ASN A 98 -4.38 6.66 27.21
C ASN A 98 -4.32 7.48 25.90
N VAL A 99 -4.40 6.78 24.78
CA VAL A 99 -4.26 7.37 23.44
C VAL A 99 -5.54 8.06 23.01
N SER A 100 -5.42 9.27 22.44
CA SER A 100 -6.54 9.93 21.78
C SER A 100 -6.66 9.46 20.33
N PHE A 101 -7.85 8.98 19.94
CA PHE A 101 -8.14 8.63 18.55
C PHE A 101 -8.80 9.81 17.86
N ASP A 102 -8.12 10.35 16.86
CA ASP A 102 -8.67 11.34 15.96
C ASP A 102 -9.71 10.71 15.02
N GLU A 103 -10.54 11.57 14.40
CA GLU A 103 -11.54 11.13 13.41
C GLU A 103 -10.87 10.34 12.27
N PRO A 104 -11.31 9.10 12.00
CA PRO A 104 -10.73 8.29 10.94
C PRO A 104 -11.09 8.82 9.55
N VAL A 105 -10.13 8.75 8.63
CA VAL A 105 -10.33 9.15 7.24
C VAL A 105 -10.60 7.92 6.39
N PHE A 106 -11.76 7.83 5.76
CA PHE A 106 -12.09 6.74 4.83
C PHE A 106 -12.08 7.24 3.40
N ILE A 107 -11.14 6.73 2.59
CA ILE A 107 -11.03 7.12 1.19
C ILE A 107 -12.04 6.31 0.37
N PRO A 108 -12.83 6.96 -0.51
CA PRO A 108 -13.72 6.25 -1.41
C PRO A 108 -12.97 5.23 -2.29
N PHE A 109 -13.66 4.15 -2.67
CA PHE A 109 -13.19 3.33 -3.78
C PHE A 109 -13.22 4.15 -5.09
N LYS A 110 -12.55 3.66 -6.15
CA LYS A 110 -12.22 4.42 -7.38
C LYS A 110 -11.16 5.52 -7.20
N SER A 111 -10.42 5.50 -6.10
CA SER A 111 -9.31 6.43 -5.82
C SER A 111 -7.93 5.85 -6.12
N ARG A 112 -7.84 4.53 -6.38
CA ARG A 112 -6.55 3.85 -6.50
C ARG A 112 -5.87 4.22 -7.83
N ARG A 113 -4.76 4.94 -7.73
CA ARG A 113 -3.96 5.45 -8.86
C ARG A 113 -2.73 4.60 -9.20
N ARG A 114 -2.60 3.40 -8.63
CA ARG A 114 -1.53 2.45 -8.98
C ARG A 114 -1.94 1.00 -8.78
N ALA A 115 -1.43 0.12 -9.62
CA ALA A 115 -1.59 -1.33 -9.50
C ALA A 115 -0.37 -2.06 -10.07
N THR A 116 -0.15 -3.28 -9.60
CA THR A 116 0.79 -4.22 -10.22
C THR A 116 0.02 -5.47 -10.60
N PHE A 117 0.02 -5.79 -11.89
CA PHE A 117 -0.64 -6.96 -12.45
C PHE A 117 0.37 -8.07 -12.65
N ALA A 118 0.00 -9.29 -12.26
CA ALA A 118 0.78 -10.48 -12.53
C ALA A 118 0.64 -10.88 -14.00
N VAL A 119 1.75 -11.33 -14.58
CA VAL A 119 1.85 -11.90 -15.92
C VAL A 119 2.36 -13.33 -15.81
N PHE A 120 1.77 -14.21 -16.61
CA PHE A 120 2.22 -15.59 -16.75
C PHE A 120 2.23 -15.98 -18.22
N TRP A 121 3.19 -16.80 -18.63
CA TRP A 121 3.18 -17.46 -19.93
C TRP A 121 3.75 -18.88 -19.87
N ASN A 122 3.42 -19.71 -20.85
CA ASN A 122 3.93 -21.09 -20.99
C ASN A 122 4.04 -21.59 -22.44
N GLY A 123 4.32 -20.67 -23.39
CA GLY A 123 4.39 -20.96 -24.82
C GLY A 123 3.03 -21.04 -25.52
N ASN A 124 2.01 -21.62 -24.88
CA ASN A 124 0.66 -21.77 -25.45
C ASN A 124 -0.32 -20.69 -24.99
N SER A 125 -0.14 -20.17 -23.79
CA SER A 125 -1.04 -19.20 -23.17
C SER A 125 -0.26 -18.07 -22.52
N ARG A 126 -0.92 -16.91 -22.42
CA ARG A 126 -0.49 -15.74 -21.67
C ARG A 126 -1.65 -15.25 -20.83
N LYS A 127 -1.36 -14.90 -19.58
CA LYS A 127 -2.36 -14.41 -18.63
C LYS A 127 -1.87 -13.11 -18.03
N PHE A 128 -2.81 -12.21 -17.80
CA PHE A 128 -2.61 -10.91 -17.20
C PHE A 128 -3.75 -10.67 -16.22
N GLY A 129 -3.44 -10.25 -15.00
CA GLY A 129 -4.44 -9.88 -14.01
C GLY A 129 -3.90 -9.88 -12.60
N PHE A 130 -4.72 -10.28 -11.63
CA PHE A 130 -4.29 -10.38 -10.23
C PHE A 130 -4.23 -11.83 -9.76
N ASN A 131 -3.44 -12.09 -8.73
CA ASN A 131 -3.44 -13.39 -8.06
C ASN A 131 -4.80 -13.64 -7.40
N ALA A 132 -5.29 -14.87 -7.49
CA ALA A 132 -6.48 -15.33 -6.80
C ALA A 132 -6.26 -15.34 -5.28
N LYS A 133 -7.35 -15.35 -4.50
CA LYS A 133 -7.28 -15.42 -3.03
C LYS A 133 -6.39 -16.60 -2.60
N ARG A 134 -5.30 -16.29 -1.90
CA ARG A 134 -4.34 -17.27 -1.33
C ARG A 134 -3.78 -18.25 -2.36
N SER A 135 -3.58 -17.81 -3.60
CA SER A 135 -3.09 -18.66 -4.69
C SER A 135 -2.27 -17.84 -5.68
N ASN A 136 -1.28 -18.47 -6.33
CA ASN A 136 -0.53 -17.89 -7.44
C ASN A 136 -1.25 -18.07 -8.80
N LYS A 137 -2.51 -18.52 -8.78
CA LYS A 137 -3.35 -18.59 -9.98
C LYS A 137 -3.78 -17.18 -10.37
N ILE A 138 -3.49 -16.77 -11.60
CA ILE A 138 -3.95 -15.49 -12.12
C ILE A 138 -5.45 -15.55 -12.44
N VAL A 139 -6.20 -14.62 -11.85
CA VAL A 139 -7.54 -14.22 -12.25
C VAL A 139 -7.38 -13.18 -13.34
N GLU A 140 -7.77 -13.55 -14.55
CA GLU A 140 -7.70 -12.64 -15.68
C GLU A 140 -8.81 -11.60 -15.56
N ILE A 141 -8.42 -10.33 -15.54
CA ILE A 141 -9.34 -9.21 -15.37
C ILE A 141 -9.29 -8.30 -16.60
N ASP A 142 -10.36 -7.54 -16.80
CA ASP A 142 -10.48 -6.49 -17.81
C ASP A 142 -10.91 -5.14 -17.21
N SER A 143 -11.28 -5.14 -15.93
CA SER A 143 -11.75 -3.99 -15.16
C SER A 143 -11.39 -4.17 -13.68
N CYS A 144 -11.32 -3.08 -12.93
CA CYS A 144 -11.06 -3.11 -11.50
C CYS A 144 -11.75 -1.94 -10.79
N ALA A 145 -12.80 -2.24 -10.03
CA ALA A 145 -13.69 -1.23 -9.43
C ALA A 145 -13.00 -0.24 -8.47
N VAL A 146 -11.81 -0.56 -7.94
CA VAL A 146 -11.10 0.33 -7.01
C VAL A 146 -10.18 1.34 -7.71
N LEU A 147 -9.85 1.12 -8.99
CA LEU A 147 -8.96 2.02 -9.73
C LEU A 147 -9.67 3.32 -10.11
N THR A 148 -8.87 4.39 -10.23
CA THR A 148 -9.30 5.63 -10.88
C THR A 148 -9.79 5.34 -12.30
N GLU A 149 -10.77 6.11 -12.78
CA GLU A 149 -11.37 5.92 -14.10
C GLU A 149 -10.34 5.85 -15.26
N PRO A 150 -9.31 6.72 -15.32
CA PRO A 150 -8.32 6.64 -16.40
C PRO A 150 -7.51 5.32 -16.38
N LEU A 151 -7.17 4.80 -15.19
CA LEU A 151 -6.48 3.50 -15.09
C LEU A 151 -7.39 2.31 -15.38
N GLU A 152 -8.65 2.39 -14.95
CA GLU A 152 -9.61 1.32 -15.19
C GLU A 152 -9.83 1.11 -16.70
N LYS A 153 -9.93 2.20 -17.47
CA LYS A 153 -9.98 2.18 -18.95
C LYS A 153 -8.72 1.59 -19.59
N LEU A 154 -7.56 1.67 -18.93
CA LEU A 154 -6.30 1.16 -19.44
C LEU A 154 -6.15 -0.37 -19.28
N ILE A 155 -6.90 -1.02 -18.39
CA ILE A 155 -6.70 -2.45 -18.08
C ILE A 155 -6.92 -3.34 -19.31
N ALA A 156 -8.04 -3.18 -20.00
CA ALA A 156 -8.35 -4.01 -21.17
C ALA A 156 -7.34 -3.81 -22.33
N PRO A 157 -6.99 -2.57 -22.73
CA PRO A 157 -5.88 -2.34 -23.66
C PRO A 157 -4.57 -2.96 -23.21
N LEU A 158 -4.19 -2.79 -21.95
CA LEU A 158 -2.94 -3.33 -21.41
C LEU A 158 -2.92 -4.85 -21.42
N ARG A 159 -4.04 -5.51 -21.09
CA ARG A 159 -4.18 -6.97 -21.21
C ARG A 159 -3.99 -7.43 -22.65
N ARG A 160 -4.59 -6.76 -23.63
CA ARG A 160 -4.37 -7.06 -25.06
C ARG A 160 -2.90 -6.84 -25.45
N PHE A 161 -2.27 -5.78 -24.93
CA PHE A 161 -0.86 -5.46 -25.12
C PHE A 161 0.13 -6.39 -24.37
N VAL A 162 -0.28 -7.11 -23.35
CA VAL A 162 0.60 -8.11 -22.72
C VAL A 162 0.37 -9.50 -23.34
N CYS A 163 -0.87 -9.82 -23.69
CA CYS A 163 -1.26 -11.17 -24.10
C CYS A 163 -1.29 -11.44 -25.62
N ASP A 164 -0.97 -10.49 -26.50
CA ASP A 164 -1.00 -10.72 -27.97
C ASP A 164 0.03 -11.76 -28.40
N LYS A 165 -0.48 -12.86 -28.94
CA LYS A 165 0.31 -14.02 -29.38
C LYS A 165 1.33 -13.70 -30.47
N LYS A 166 1.19 -12.58 -31.20
CA LYS A 166 2.15 -12.16 -32.23
C LYS A 166 3.47 -11.67 -31.64
N ARG A 167 3.47 -11.10 -30.42
CA ARG A 167 4.69 -10.62 -29.76
C ARG A 167 5.55 -11.78 -29.27
N PHE A 168 6.87 -11.60 -29.26
CA PHE A 168 7.80 -12.61 -28.75
C PHE A 168 7.60 -12.88 -27.25
N TYR A 169 7.53 -14.14 -26.84
CA TYR A 169 7.74 -14.55 -25.44
C TYR A 169 8.56 -15.83 -25.45
N PRO A 170 9.40 -16.06 -24.43
CA PRO A 170 10.08 -17.35 -24.28
C PRO A 170 9.07 -18.51 -24.28
N LYS A 171 9.41 -19.62 -24.96
CA LYS A 171 8.55 -20.83 -24.98
C LYS A 171 8.42 -21.48 -23.60
N LYS A 172 9.47 -21.39 -22.78
CA LYS A 172 9.47 -21.91 -21.41
C LYS A 172 8.50 -21.11 -20.55
N LYS A 173 7.92 -21.78 -19.56
CA LYS A 173 7.08 -21.15 -18.54
C LYS A 173 7.84 -20.01 -17.85
N GLY A 174 7.18 -18.88 -17.68
CA GLY A 174 7.69 -17.78 -16.89
C GLY A 174 6.59 -16.89 -16.32
N VAL A 175 7.01 -15.98 -15.45
CA VAL A 175 6.17 -15.00 -14.77
C VAL A 175 6.83 -13.63 -14.83
N GLY A 176 6.03 -12.59 -14.66
CA GLY A 176 6.51 -11.21 -14.55
C GLY A 176 5.40 -10.32 -14.04
N ASP A 177 5.67 -9.02 -14.03
CA ASP A 177 4.78 -8.03 -13.44
C ASP A 177 4.64 -6.80 -14.34
N VAL A 178 3.46 -6.18 -14.31
CA VAL A 178 3.21 -4.90 -14.96
C VAL A 178 2.71 -3.92 -13.92
N SER A 179 3.57 -2.99 -13.53
CA SER A 179 3.23 -1.90 -12.63
C SER A 179 2.72 -0.71 -13.43
N VAL A 180 1.62 -0.12 -12.97
CA VAL A 180 1.04 1.10 -13.53
C VAL A 180 0.87 2.14 -12.42
N LEU A 181 1.16 3.39 -12.75
CA LEU A 181 0.95 4.56 -11.90
C LEU A 181 0.31 5.65 -12.75
N MET A 182 -0.83 6.17 -12.33
CA MET A 182 -1.41 7.37 -12.95
C MET A 182 -0.71 8.61 -12.43
N THR A 183 -0.21 9.43 -13.36
CA THR A 183 0.45 10.70 -13.08
C THR A 183 -0.32 11.85 -13.73
N GLN A 184 0.12 13.09 -13.51
CA GLN A 184 -0.52 14.27 -14.11
C GLN A 184 -0.32 14.35 -15.63
N THR A 185 0.67 13.64 -16.17
CA THR A 185 1.04 13.66 -17.60
C THR A 185 0.65 12.38 -18.33
N GLY A 186 -0.10 11.48 -17.67
CA GLY A 186 -0.49 10.17 -18.22
C GLY A 186 -0.03 9.02 -17.33
N ALA A 187 -0.34 7.79 -17.77
CA ALA A 187 0.09 6.59 -17.04
C ALA A 187 1.58 6.31 -17.26
N ASP A 188 2.29 6.01 -16.18
CA ASP A 188 3.63 5.47 -16.17
C ASP A 188 3.56 3.94 -15.99
N VAL A 189 4.06 3.20 -16.98
CA VAL A 189 3.97 1.74 -17.05
C VAL A 189 5.38 1.15 -16.95
N LEU A 190 5.56 0.17 -16.06
CA LEU A 190 6.80 -0.60 -15.93
C LEU A 190 6.52 -2.09 -16.13
N LEU A 191 7.15 -2.66 -17.16
CA LEU A 191 7.17 -4.09 -17.44
C LEU A 191 8.38 -4.72 -16.74
N THR A 192 8.14 -5.57 -15.74
CA THR A 192 9.20 -6.42 -15.16
C THR A 192 9.07 -7.80 -15.77
N LEU A 193 9.82 -8.05 -16.85
CA LEU A 193 9.78 -9.29 -17.63
C LEU A 193 11.21 -9.86 -17.76
N PRO A 194 11.48 -11.11 -17.33
CA PRO A 194 12.80 -11.74 -17.30
C PRO A 194 13.31 -12.17 -18.69
N PHE A 195 13.11 -11.33 -19.70
CA PHE A 195 13.64 -11.47 -21.06
C PHE A 195 13.67 -10.09 -21.72
N ALA A 196 14.67 -9.86 -22.57
CA ALA A 196 14.82 -8.59 -23.29
C ALA A 196 13.76 -8.44 -24.39
N PRO A 197 13.17 -7.24 -24.54
CA PRO A 197 12.27 -6.94 -25.66
C PRO A 197 13.08 -6.83 -26.97
N ASP A 198 12.61 -7.51 -28.01
CA ASP A 198 13.10 -7.38 -29.37
C ASP A 198 12.60 -6.10 -30.05
N PHE A 199 12.96 -5.89 -31.32
CA PHE A 199 12.57 -4.71 -32.08
C PHE A 199 11.05 -4.56 -32.17
N ASP A 200 10.33 -5.64 -32.50
CA ASP A 200 8.87 -5.61 -32.64
C ASP A 200 8.17 -5.29 -31.31
N TRP A 201 8.70 -5.78 -30.19
CA TRP A 201 8.24 -5.40 -28.86
C TRP A 201 8.41 -3.92 -28.57
N ARG A 202 9.59 -3.38 -28.84
CA ARG A 202 9.94 -1.98 -28.58
C ARG A 202 9.07 -1.05 -29.40
N GLN A 203 8.89 -1.35 -30.69
CA GLN A 203 7.98 -0.60 -31.56
C GLN A 203 6.54 -0.68 -31.06
N SER A 204 6.04 -1.90 -30.75
CA SER A 204 4.68 -2.09 -30.24
C SER A 204 4.45 -1.35 -28.92
N ALA A 205 5.46 -1.27 -28.05
CA ALA A 205 5.37 -0.54 -26.79
C ALA A 205 5.23 0.96 -27.01
N ALA A 206 5.97 1.53 -27.97
CA ALA A 206 5.85 2.93 -28.36
C ALA A 206 4.47 3.24 -28.97
N ASP A 207 3.99 2.39 -29.88
CA ASP A 207 2.66 2.55 -30.49
C ASP A 207 1.56 2.46 -29.44
N PHE A 208 1.63 1.46 -28.56
CA PHE A 208 0.71 1.30 -27.44
C PHE A 208 0.72 2.53 -26.52
N ALA A 209 1.90 3.09 -26.24
CA ALA A 209 2.02 4.29 -25.44
C ALA A 209 1.29 5.49 -26.06
N ALA A 210 1.45 5.69 -27.36
CA ALA A 210 0.81 6.79 -28.10
C ALA A 210 -0.71 6.60 -28.18
N GLU A 211 -1.17 5.40 -28.53
CA GLU A 211 -2.60 5.07 -28.66
C GLU A 211 -3.39 5.22 -27.36
N ASN A 212 -2.73 4.99 -26.21
CA ASN A 212 -3.39 4.96 -24.90
C ASN A 212 -3.00 6.16 -24.00
N GLY A 213 -2.29 7.15 -24.54
CA GLY A 213 -1.92 8.37 -23.81
C GLY A 213 -1.07 8.11 -22.58
N LEU A 214 -0.09 7.20 -22.67
CA LEU A 214 0.86 6.97 -21.58
C LEU A 214 1.84 8.14 -21.48
N ALA A 215 2.31 8.43 -20.27
CA ALA A 215 3.47 9.31 -20.08
C ALA A 215 4.74 8.57 -20.50
N ARG A 216 4.93 7.36 -19.97
CA ARG A 216 6.12 6.53 -20.18
C ARG A 216 5.75 5.04 -20.11
N ILE A 217 6.44 4.24 -20.92
CA ILE A 217 6.50 2.78 -20.75
C ILE A 217 7.97 2.35 -20.68
N SER A 218 8.31 1.61 -19.63
CA SER A 218 9.66 1.13 -19.35
C SER A 218 9.67 -0.37 -19.16
N TRP A 219 10.86 -0.98 -19.25
CA TRP A 219 11.07 -2.40 -19.05
C TRP A 219 12.31 -2.67 -18.19
N ARG A 220 12.29 -3.78 -17.44
CA ARG A 220 13.45 -4.33 -16.74
C ARG A 220 13.34 -5.85 -16.61
N THR A 221 14.46 -6.52 -16.36
CA THR A 221 14.52 -7.98 -16.15
C THR A 221 14.12 -8.43 -14.76
N SER A 222 14.42 -7.64 -13.72
CA SER A 222 14.09 -7.93 -12.32
C SER A 222 13.90 -6.66 -11.50
N GLU A 223 13.47 -6.80 -10.24
CA GLU A 223 13.25 -5.64 -9.37
C GLU A 223 14.53 -4.89 -8.96
N GLN A 224 15.70 -5.55 -9.05
CA GLN A 224 17.00 -4.97 -8.72
C GLN A 224 17.60 -4.16 -9.87
N GLU A 225 17.09 -4.33 -11.09
CA GLU A 225 17.66 -3.72 -12.29
C GLU A 225 17.00 -2.37 -12.58
N GLU A 226 17.79 -1.47 -13.15
CA GLU A 226 17.30 -0.14 -13.54
C GLU A 226 16.31 -0.26 -14.71
N PRO A 227 15.15 0.41 -14.64
CA PRO A 227 14.22 0.46 -15.75
C PRO A 227 14.80 1.14 -17.00
N GLU A 228 14.78 0.44 -18.11
CA GLU A 228 15.04 1.00 -19.44
C GLU A 228 13.74 1.61 -20.01
N PRO A 229 13.72 2.89 -20.39
CA PRO A 229 12.56 3.47 -21.08
C PRO A 229 12.43 2.89 -22.50
N LEU A 230 11.28 2.29 -22.81
CA LEU A 230 10.96 1.85 -24.17
C LEU A 230 10.35 3.00 -24.99
N ALA A 231 9.52 3.83 -24.35
CA ALA A 231 9.04 5.09 -24.92
C ALA A 231 8.73 6.10 -23.80
N VAL A 232 9.03 7.37 -24.06
CA VAL A 232 8.72 8.51 -23.18
C VAL A 232 8.01 9.57 -24.01
N LEU A 233 6.69 9.68 -23.87
CA LEU A 233 5.90 10.72 -24.54
C LEU A 233 5.88 12.00 -23.72
N HIS A 234 5.79 11.84 -22.40
CA HIS A 234 5.89 12.92 -21.42
C HIS A 234 6.69 12.43 -20.21
N THR A 235 7.44 13.33 -19.57
CA THR A 235 8.01 13.03 -18.26
C THR A 235 6.87 12.79 -17.26
N PRO A 236 6.83 11.66 -16.54
CA PRO A 236 5.84 11.46 -15.49
C PRO A 236 5.98 12.52 -14.38
N GLU A 237 4.88 13.14 -13.99
CA GLU A 237 4.88 14.21 -12.97
C GLU A 237 3.77 14.03 -11.94
N LEU A 238 4.11 14.27 -10.66
CA LEU A 238 3.20 14.22 -9.54
C LEU A 238 3.34 15.47 -8.69
N LYS A 239 2.21 16.11 -8.40
CA LYS A 239 2.15 17.18 -7.41
C LYS A 239 2.21 16.58 -6.00
N VAL A 240 3.18 17.03 -5.21
CA VAL A 240 3.37 16.67 -3.80
C VAL A 240 3.56 17.95 -3.00
N GLY A 241 2.49 18.41 -2.34
CA GLY A 241 2.44 19.77 -1.78
C GLY A 241 2.57 20.81 -2.89
N ASP A 242 3.51 21.75 -2.74
CA ASP A 242 3.82 22.78 -3.73
C ASP A 242 4.88 22.34 -4.77
N PHE A 243 5.29 21.07 -4.73
CA PHE A 243 6.39 20.54 -5.54
C PHE A 243 5.90 19.64 -6.65
N ILE A 244 6.68 19.58 -7.74
CA ILE A 244 6.53 18.59 -8.79
C ILE A 244 7.61 17.54 -8.61
N LEU A 245 7.18 16.32 -8.28
CA LEU A 245 8.01 15.13 -8.22
C LEU A 245 7.98 14.43 -9.58
N LYS A 246 9.16 14.08 -10.10
CA LYS A 246 9.32 13.25 -11.31
C LYS A 246 9.68 11.83 -10.87
N PRO A 247 8.71 10.91 -10.70
CA PRO A 247 8.97 9.60 -10.14
C PRO A 247 9.85 8.72 -11.06
N PRO A 248 10.84 8.00 -10.50
CA PRO A 248 11.46 6.87 -11.19
C PRO A 248 10.42 5.80 -11.54
N ALA A 249 10.63 5.06 -12.62
CA ALA A 249 9.67 4.03 -13.04
C ALA A 249 9.57 2.95 -11.95
N GLY A 250 8.34 2.62 -11.55
CA GLY A 250 8.07 1.61 -10.52
C GLY A 250 8.33 2.06 -9.08
N VAL A 251 8.66 3.33 -8.83
CA VAL A 251 8.87 3.83 -7.46
C VAL A 251 7.63 3.63 -6.59
N PHE A 252 7.83 3.34 -5.31
CA PHE A 252 6.72 3.25 -4.35
C PHE A 252 6.15 4.65 -4.05
N LEU A 253 4.82 4.75 -4.07
CA LEU A 253 4.05 5.97 -3.82
C LEU A 253 2.70 5.58 -3.23
N GLN A 254 2.05 6.56 -2.60
CA GLN A 254 0.75 6.35 -1.96
C GLN A 254 -0.33 5.89 -2.97
N PRO A 255 -1.12 4.85 -2.63
CA PRO A 255 -2.16 4.25 -3.47
C PRO A 255 -3.19 5.21 -4.06
N SER A 256 -3.55 6.29 -3.36
CA SER A 256 -4.50 7.31 -3.79
C SER A 256 -3.97 8.72 -3.54
N VAL A 257 -4.54 9.72 -4.21
CA VAL A 257 -4.19 11.14 -3.98
C VAL A 257 -4.76 11.59 -2.64
N GLU A 258 -6.03 11.27 -2.41
CA GLU A 258 -6.79 11.63 -1.22
C GLU A 258 -6.19 10.98 0.04
N GLY A 259 -5.72 9.74 -0.08
CA GLY A 259 -4.98 9.05 1.00
C GLY A 259 -3.65 9.75 1.31
N GLN A 260 -2.88 10.10 0.27
CA GLN A 260 -1.64 10.86 0.43
C GLN A 260 -1.90 12.20 1.13
N GLU A 261 -2.93 12.93 0.72
CA GLU A 261 -3.30 14.22 1.31
C GLU A 261 -3.69 14.06 2.79
N ALA A 262 -4.52 13.07 3.13
CA ALA A 262 -4.90 12.77 4.50
C ALA A 262 -3.68 12.47 5.39
N LEU A 263 -2.76 11.63 4.91
CA LEU A 263 -1.52 11.30 5.62
C LEU A 263 -0.63 12.52 5.78
N THR A 264 -0.34 13.25 4.68
CA THR A 264 0.58 14.39 4.70
C THR A 264 0.06 15.55 5.54
N GLN A 265 -1.25 15.84 5.50
CA GLN A 265 -1.88 16.83 6.38
C GLN A 265 -1.76 16.43 7.85
N THR A 266 -2.02 15.17 8.17
CA THR A 266 -1.92 14.66 9.55
C THR A 266 -0.48 14.66 10.05
N VAL A 267 0.48 14.26 9.21
CA VAL A 267 1.91 14.34 9.54
C VAL A 267 2.31 15.80 9.78
N ALA A 268 1.91 16.73 8.91
CA ALA A 268 2.18 18.16 9.12
C ALA A 268 1.58 18.71 10.42
N GLU A 269 0.34 18.32 10.72
CA GLU A 269 -0.34 18.63 11.98
C GLU A 269 0.46 18.13 13.20
N TYR A 270 0.90 16.87 13.16
CA TYR A 270 1.56 16.21 14.29
C TYR A 270 3.02 16.65 14.49
N VAL A 271 3.73 16.93 13.39
CA VAL A 271 5.07 17.55 13.41
C VAL A 271 4.99 18.95 14.02
N GLY A 272 3.94 19.71 13.68
CA GLY A 272 3.68 21.03 14.23
C GLY A 272 4.80 22.03 13.94
N LYS A 273 5.37 22.62 14.99
CA LYS A 273 6.40 23.69 14.90
C LYS A 273 7.86 23.20 14.87
N ALA A 274 8.09 21.89 14.79
CA ALA A 274 9.46 21.35 14.69
C ALA A 274 10.21 21.98 13.50
N LYS A 275 11.46 22.41 13.73
CA LYS A 275 12.30 23.10 12.73
C LYS A 275 13.31 22.14 12.09
N LYS A 276 13.87 21.21 12.84
CA LYS A 276 14.77 20.16 12.33
C LYS A 276 14.03 18.83 12.34
N VAL A 277 13.77 18.28 11.16
CA VAL A 277 13.01 17.03 10.99
C VAL A 277 13.86 15.99 10.27
N MET A 278 13.92 14.78 10.82
CA MET A 278 14.49 13.62 10.16
C MET A 278 13.35 12.73 9.64
N ASP A 279 13.31 12.45 8.34
CA ASP A 279 12.32 11.60 7.68
C ASP A 279 12.97 10.25 7.31
N LEU A 280 12.62 9.20 8.05
CA LEU A 280 13.19 7.86 7.91
C LEU A 280 12.29 7.00 7.04
N PHE A 281 12.88 6.20 6.14
CA PHE A 281 12.16 5.51 5.08
C PHE A 281 11.43 6.51 4.15
N CYS A 282 12.09 7.63 3.84
CA CYS A 282 11.45 8.77 3.20
C CYS A 282 11.07 8.54 1.73
N GLY A 283 11.60 7.50 1.08
CA GLY A 283 11.42 7.23 -0.34
C GLY A 283 11.66 8.47 -1.21
N ALA A 284 10.66 8.79 -2.05
CA ALA A 284 10.69 9.98 -2.91
C ALA A 284 10.22 11.28 -2.21
N GLY A 285 10.08 11.26 -0.88
CA GLY A 285 9.77 12.43 -0.07
C GLY A 285 8.28 12.77 0.04
N THR A 286 7.41 11.75 0.16
CA THR A 286 5.96 11.93 0.36
C THR A 286 5.67 12.90 1.51
N PHE A 287 6.39 12.80 2.63
CA PHE A 287 6.24 13.67 3.79
C PHE A 287 7.25 14.81 3.82
N SER A 288 8.50 14.55 3.40
CA SER A 288 9.53 15.57 3.30
C SER A 288 9.14 16.78 2.44
N LEU A 289 8.58 16.56 1.23
CA LEU A 289 8.25 17.66 0.30
C LEU A 289 7.15 18.58 0.85
N PRO A 290 5.97 18.11 1.31
CA PRO A 290 4.94 18.99 1.85
C PRO A 290 5.36 19.71 3.14
N LEU A 291 6.29 19.13 3.90
CA LEU A 291 6.83 19.77 5.11
C LEU A 291 7.84 20.87 4.80
N LEU A 292 8.41 20.91 3.59
CA LEU A 292 9.51 21.80 3.24
C LEU A 292 9.04 23.27 3.15
N GLN A 293 9.33 24.02 4.21
CA GLN A 293 9.05 25.46 4.34
C GLN A 293 10.35 26.25 4.51
N LYS A 294 10.36 27.57 4.24
CA LYS A 294 11.57 28.43 4.24
C LYS A 294 12.47 28.32 5.49
N LYS A 295 11.92 27.96 6.67
CA LYS A 295 12.67 27.89 7.94
C LYS A 295 12.83 26.47 8.50
N ARG A 296 12.38 25.44 7.77
CA ARG A 296 12.47 24.04 8.21
C ARG A 296 13.65 23.36 7.52
N ILE A 297 14.47 22.68 8.31
CA ILE A 297 15.57 21.82 7.87
C ILE A 297 15.03 20.40 7.88
N ILE A 298 15.13 19.72 6.74
CA ILE A 298 14.68 18.33 6.58
C ILE A 298 15.84 17.50 6.06
N LYS A 299 16.08 16.38 6.72
CA LYS A 299 16.97 15.32 6.26
C LYS A 299 16.16 14.04 6.07
N GLY A 300 16.37 13.36 4.96
CA GLY A 300 15.71 12.09 4.63
C GLY A 300 16.71 10.94 4.55
N ALA A 301 16.34 9.76 5.05
CA ALA A 301 17.14 8.54 4.91
C ALA A 301 16.31 7.39 4.34
N ASP A 302 16.82 6.72 3.30
CA ASP A 302 16.16 5.59 2.63
C ASP A 302 17.19 4.71 1.91
N ASN A 303 16.83 3.48 1.53
CA ASN A 303 17.70 2.58 0.77
C ASN A 303 17.41 2.56 -0.75
N ALA A 304 16.51 3.41 -1.22
CA ALA A 304 16.17 3.55 -2.63
C ALA A 304 16.88 4.76 -3.27
N PRO A 305 18.10 4.61 -3.83
CA PRO A 305 18.90 5.72 -4.36
C PRO A 305 18.17 6.54 -5.43
N PHE A 306 17.44 5.89 -6.33
CA PHE A 306 16.66 6.57 -7.37
C PHE A 306 15.52 7.43 -6.79
N ALA A 307 14.90 6.99 -5.68
CA ALA A 307 13.86 7.76 -5.00
C ALA A 307 14.46 8.98 -4.28
N LEU A 308 15.61 8.80 -3.63
CA LEU A 308 16.35 9.90 -2.99
C LEU A 308 16.84 10.94 -4.00
N GLN A 309 17.28 10.50 -5.19
CA GLN A 309 17.67 11.42 -6.26
C GLN A 309 16.47 12.25 -6.73
N ALA A 310 15.31 11.62 -6.97
CA ALA A 310 14.09 12.33 -7.35
C ALA A 310 13.62 13.33 -6.27
N LEU A 311 13.77 12.98 -4.98
CA LEU A 311 13.51 13.89 -3.85
C LEU A 311 14.45 15.10 -3.86
N LYS A 312 15.74 14.87 -4.06
CA LYS A 312 16.76 15.93 -4.13
C LYS A 312 16.49 16.89 -5.28
N GLU A 313 16.12 16.38 -6.45
CA GLU A 313 15.74 17.19 -7.61
C GLU A 313 14.47 17.99 -7.37
N ALA A 314 13.40 17.34 -6.89
CA ALA A 314 12.11 17.99 -6.62
C ALA A 314 12.26 19.12 -5.57
N SER A 315 13.12 18.93 -4.58
CA SER A 315 13.38 19.93 -3.54
C SER A 315 14.37 21.03 -3.94
N ALA A 316 14.98 20.94 -5.13
CA ALA A 316 16.11 21.75 -5.57
C ALA A 316 17.28 21.72 -4.57
N GLY A 317 17.57 20.54 -4.01
CA GLY A 317 18.66 20.30 -3.06
C GLY A 317 18.43 20.83 -1.65
N ARG A 318 17.23 21.34 -1.34
CA ARG A 318 16.90 21.88 0.00
C ARG A 318 16.65 20.80 1.05
N ILE A 319 16.40 19.57 0.63
CA ILE A 319 16.30 18.40 1.52
C ILE A 319 17.62 17.64 1.39
N GLU A 320 18.29 17.45 2.53
CA GLU A 320 19.47 16.59 2.59
C GLU A 320 19.01 15.13 2.53
N THR A 321 19.65 14.31 1.72
CA THR A 321 19.32 12.88 1.58
C THR A 321 20.51 12.00 1.95
N GLN A 322 20.23 10.86 2.57
CA GLN A 322 21.22 9.86 2.95
C GLN A 322 20.76 8.47 2.51
N GLU A 323 21.53 7.83 1.62
CA GLU A 323 21.29 6.42 1.29
C GLU A 323 21.69 5.54 2.47
N ARG A 324 20.74 4.76 3.01
CA ARG A 324 20.95 3.91 4.17
C ARG A 324 19.90 2.80 4.27
N ASP A 325 20.37 1.58 4.44
CA ASP A 325 19.52 0.44 4.81
C ASP A 325 19.21 0.47 6.31
N LEU A 326 18.13 1.16 6.67
CA LEU A 326 17.71 1.36 8.07
C LEU A 326 17.33 0.05 8.80
N PHE A 327 17.12 -1.06 8.07
CA PHE A 327 16.92 -2.37 8.71
C PHE A 327 18.22 -2.99 9.21
N LYS A 328 19.35 -2.72 8.53
CA LYS A 328 20.67 -3.25 8.90
C LYS A 328 21.49 -2.24 9.70
N THR A 329 21.36 -0.98 9.36
CA THR A 329 22.15 0.12 9.91
C THR A 329 21.19 1.28 10.22
N PRO A 330 20.40 1.20 11.30
CA PRO A 330 19.56 2.32 11.73
C PRO A 330 20.41 3.54 12.07
N LEU A 331 19.80 4.73 12.14
CA LEU A 331 20.47 5.91 12.68
C LEU A 331 20.66 5.76 14.18
N TYR A 332 21.88 6.02 14.65
CA TYR A 332 22.26 5.92 16.06
C TYR A 332 21.82 7.16 16.86
N PRO A 333 21.76 7.07 18.21
CA PRO A 333 21.36 8.18 19.09
C PRO A 333 22.02 9.53 18.79
N ASP A 334 23.35 9.54 18.63
CA ASP A 334 24.13 10.74 18.36
C ASP A 334 23.80 11.39 17.00
N GLU A 335 23.38 10.59 16.02
CA GLU A 335 22.88 11.08 14.73
C GLU A 335 21.46 11.68 14.84
N LEU A 336 20.68 11.27 15.85
CA LEU A 336 19.29 11.67 16.06
C LEU A 336 19.14 12.88 16.99
N ASP A 337 20.04 13.07 17.96
CA ASP A 337 19.96 14.07 19.04
C ASP A 337 19.84 15.53 18.55
N GLY A 338 20.23 15.80 17.29
CA GLY A 338 20.12 17.12 16.67
C GLY A 338 18.74 17.48 16.11
N PHE A 339 17.78 16.54 16.11
CA PHE A 339 16.47 16.72 15.48
C PHE A 339 15.35 17.01 16.50
N ASP A 340 14.48 17.96 16.15
CA ASP A 340 13.31 18.30 16.96
C ASP A 340 12.20 17.23 16.83
N CYS A 341 12.16 16.54 15.69
CA CYS A 341 11.17 15.53 15.36
C CYS A 341 11.74 14.47 14.42
N VAL A 342 11.42 13.21 14.67
CA VAL A 342 11.67 12.09 13.74
C VAL A 342 10.34 11.63 13.15
N ILE A 343 10.30 11.45 11.84
CA ILE A 343 9.22 10.80 11.11
C ILE A 343 9.72 9.43 10.67
N PHE A 344 8.87 8.41 10.69
CA PHE A 344 9.16 7.15 10.01
C PHE A 344 7.93 6.58 9.32
N ASP A 345 8.11 6.02 8.12
CA ASP A 345 7.10 5.28 7.35
C ASP A 345 7.67 3.95 6.82
N PRO A 346 7.92 2.96 7.68
CA PRO A 346 8.57 1.73 7.28
C PRO A 346 7.67 0.85 6.41
N PRO A 347 8.27 -0.07 5.64
CA PRO A 347 7.56 -1.23 5.09
C PRO A 347 6.80 -2.03 6.15
N ARG A 348 5.95 -2.97 5.72
CA ARG A 348 5.05 -3.77 6.60
C ARG A 348 5.73 -4.54 7.73
N ALA A 349 7.05 -4.72 7.69
CA ALA A 349 7.82 -5.33 8.77
C ALA A 349 7.94 -4.44 10.02
N GLY A 350 7.68 -3.13 9.90
CA GLY A 350 7.87 -2.13 10.95
C GLY A 350 9.31 -1.61 11.03
N ALA A 351 9.58 -0.78 12.03
CA ALA A 351 10.84 -0.05 12.23
C ALA A 351 11.54 -0.45 13.55
N LYS A 352 11.40 -1.70 14.01
CA LYS A 352 11.90 -2.17 15.32
C LYS A 352 13.29 -1.65 15.68
N ALA A 353 14.29 -1.93 14.84
CA ALA A 353 15.68 -1.54 15.09
C ALA A 353 15.85 -0.01 15.20
N GLN A 354 15.11 0.75 14.40
CA GLN A 354 15.14 2.20 14.45
C GLN A 354 14.43 2.74 15.69
N CYS A 355 13.32 2.13 16.14
CA CYS A 355 12.66 2.49 17.38
C CYS A 355 13.54 2.26 18.61
N GLU A 356 14.36 1.20 18.62
CA GLU A 356 15.36 0.96 19.66
C GLU A 356 16.41 2.08 19.72
N GLN A 357 16.87 2.58 18.57
CA GLN A 357 17.79 3.74 18.54
C GLN A 357 17.11 5.06 18.93
N ILE A 358 15.86 5.29 18.50
CA ILE A 358 15.10 6.47 18.90
C ILE A 358 14.86 6.47 20.42
N ALA A 359 14.53 5.31 21.00
CA ALA A 359 14.36 5.14 22.44
C ALA A 359 15.62 5.53 23.23
N ALA A 360 16.80 5.20 22.71
CA ALA A 360 18.10 5.53 23.30
C ALA A 360 18.60 6.96 22.99
N SER A 361 17.97 7.66 22.04
CA SER A 361 18.32 9.04 21.68
C SER A 361 17.75 10.08 22.66
N GLY A 362 18.03 11.35 22.40
CA GLY A 362 17.50 12.58 23.00
C GLY A 362 16.28 13.15 22.26
N VAL A 363 15.85 12.56 21.14
CA VAL A 363 14.65 12.98 20.39
C VAL A 363 13.41 12.96 21.28
N LYS A 364 12.58 14.01 21.20
CA LYS A 364 11.42 14.13 22.10
C LYS A 364 10.08 13.97 21.41
N LYS A 365 10.07 14.03 20.08
CA LYS A 365 8.87 13.92 19.26
C LYS A 365 9.08 12.96 18.11
N VAL A 366 8.13 12.06 17.94
CA VAL A 366 8.09 11.10 16.84
C VAL A 366 6.73 11.18 16.17
N VAL A 367 6.72 11.18 14.84
CA VAL A 367 5.51 11.01 14.04
C VAL A 367 5.66 9.73 13.23
N ALA A 368 4.97 8.69 13.64
CA ALA A 368 5.01 7.41 12.97
C ALA A 368 3.89 7.30 11.94
N VAL A 369 4.18 6.79 10.76
CA VAL A 369 3.20 6.35 9.76
C VAL A 369 3.35 4.84 9.61
N SER A 370 2.24 4.11 9.54
CA SER A 370 2.30 2.66 9.36
C SER A 370 1.08 2.10 8.64
N CYS A 371 1.34 1.43 7.51
CA CYS A 371 0.37 0.62 6.79
C CYS A 371 0.11 -0.76 7.44
N ASN A 372 0.81 -1.10 8.53
CA ASN A 372 0.60 -2.30 9.32
C ASN A 372 0.53 -1.98 10.83
N PRO A 373 -0.69 -1.72 11.35
CA PRO A 373 -0.90 -1.40 12.76
C PRO A 373 -0.38 -2.47 13.73
N VAL A 374 -0.33 -3.74 13.31
CA VAL A 374 0.15 -4.85 14.16
C VAL A 374 1.66 -4.74 14.40
N SER A 375 2.45 -4.53 13.35
CA SER A 375 3.90 -4.33 13.55
C SER A 375 4.17 -2.99 14.24
N PHE A 376 3.36 -1.97 13.99
CA PHE A 376 3.48 -0.70 14.68
C PHE A 376 3.20 -0.82 16.19
N ALA A 377 2.21 -1.60 16.62
CA ALA A 377 1.94 -1.79 18.06
C ALA A 377 3.19 -2.30 18.82
N ARG A 378 3.94 -3.25 18.23
CA ARG A 378 5.24 -3.71 18.76
C ARG A 378 6.26 -2.57 18.81
N ASP A 379 6.37 -1.79 17.73
CA ASP A 379 7.35 -0.71 17.63
C ASP A 379 7.01 0.45 18.59
N ALA A 380 5.72 0.71 18.82
CA ALA A 380 5.22 1.68 19.77
C ALA A 380 5.53 1.27 21.22
N GLU A 381 5.43 -0.02 21.56
CA GLU A 381 5.77 -0.53 22.89
C GLU A 381 7.22 -0.21 23.28
N ILE A 382 8.16 -0.33 22.33
CA ILE A 382 9.57 0.06 22.55
C ILE A 382 9.68 1.53 22.95
N LEU A 383 8.98 2.42 22.23
CA LEU A 383 9.01 3.86 22.50
C LEU A 383 8.29 4.19 23.82
N VAL A 384 7.17 3.53 24.13
CA VAL A 384 6.45 3.71 25.40
C VAL A 384 7.30 3.32 26.58
N ASN A 385 7.99 2.18 26.51
CA ASN A 385 8.91 1.74 27.55
C ASN A 385 10.09 2.70 27.75
N ALA A 386 10.44 3.48 26.73
CA ALA A 386 11.44 4.55 26.78
C ALA A 386 10.88 5.92 27.22
N GLY A 387 9.64 5.96 27.70
CA GLY A 387 9.00 7.15 28.25
C GLY A 387 8.23 8.01 27.24
N PHE A 388 8.03 7.54 26.00
CA PHE A 388 7.10 8.20 25.09
C PHE A 388 5.64 7.91 25.46
N LYS A 389 4.79 8.91 25.31
CA LYS A 389 3.34 8.80 25.31
C LYS A 389 2.84 8.83 23.88
N LEU A 390 2.00 7.86 23.50
CA LEU A 390 1.19 7.96 22.29
C LEU A 390 0.07 8.97 22.54
N GLU A 391 0.24 10.19 22.05
CA GLU A 391 -0.73 11.26 22.31
C GLU A 391 -1.96 11.14 21.43
N ARG A 392 -1.75 10.98 20.12
CA ARG A 392 -2.81 11.02 19.11
C ARG A 392 -2.56 9.99 18.03
N ILE A 393 -3.62 9.34 17.58
CA ILE A 393 -3.61 8.41 16.45
C ILE A 393 -4.74 8.78 15.50
N ARG A 394 -4.43 8.96 14.21
CA ARG A 394 -5.44 9.07 13.16
C ARG A 394 -5.40 7.83 12.27
N PRO A 395 -6.50 7.04 12.24
CA PRO A 395 -6.63 5.97 11.26
C PRO A 395 -6.92 6.53 9.86
N VAL A 396 -6.32 5.94 8.84
CA VAL A 396 -6.54 6.28 7.43
C VAL A 396 -6.80 5.00 6.64
N ASP A 397 -7.98 4.93 6.03
CA ASP A 397 -8.37 3.84 5.16
C ASP A 397 -8.25 4.22 3.68
N GLN A 398 -7.05 4.10 3.13
CA GLN A 398 -6.82 4.24 1.69
C GLN A 398 -6.89 2.91 0.92
N PHE A 399 -7.19 1.80 1.62
CA PHE A 399 -7.25 0.45 1.03
C PHE A 399 -8.70 -0.05 1.02
N ALA A 400 -9.54 0.64 0.25
CA ALA A 400 -10.95 0.33 0.10
C ALA A 400 -11.20 -1.16 -0.17
N PHE A 401 -12.18 -1.72 0.55
CA PHE A 401 -12.57 -3.13 0.51
C PHE A 401 -11.51 -4.17 0.91
N THR A 402 -10.39 -3.77 1.50
CA THR A 402 -9.42 -4.67 2.14
C THR A 402 -9.56 -4.59 3.66
N PRO A 403 -9.06 -5.55 4.46
CA PRO A 403 -9.00 -5.43 5.91
C PRO A 403 -7.88 -4.49 6.40
N HIS A 404 -7.05 -3.95 5.50
CA HIS A 404 -5.94 -3.09 5.88
C HIS A 404 -6.44 -1.71 6.32
N LEU A 405 -5.77 -1.17 7.33
CA LEU A 405 -5.96 0.18 7.82
C LEU A 405 -4.58 0.74 8.13
N GLU A 406 -4.34 1.97 7.73
CA GLU A 406 -3.10 2.68 8.02
C GLU A 406 -3.33 3.64 9.19
N CYS A 407 -2.25 4.09 9.83
CA CYS A 407 -2.33 5.13 10.83
C CYS A 407 -1.16 6.10 10.79
N VAL A 408 -1.44 7.32 11.27
CA VAL A 408 -0.43 8.31 11.66
C VAL A 408 -0.51 8.49 13.17
N VAL A 409 0.62 8.45 13.87
CA VAL A 409 0.70 8.48 15.33
C VAL A 409 1.67 9.55 15.78
N LYS A 410 1.23 10.39 16.71
CA LYS A 410 2.07 11.37 17.41
C LYS A 410 2.52 10.78 18.73
N LEU A 411 3.84 10.69 18.92
CA LEU A 411 4.45 10.31 20.19
C LEU A 411 5.32 11.44 20.72
N THR A 412 5.25 11.69 22.02
CA THR A 412 6.06 12.69 22.72
C THR A 412 6.58 12.15 24.03
N ARG A 413 7.70 12.66 24.54
CA ARG A 413 8.14 12.43 25.92
C ARG A 413 8.50 13.73 26.61
N ALA A 414 8.83 13.68 27.90
CA ALA A 414 9.07 14.86 28.72
C ALA A 414 10.00 15.89 28.03
N GLY A 415 9.54 17.15 27.99
CA GLY A 415 10.26 18.28 27.39
C GLY A 415 10.13 18.45 25.88
N ALA A 416 9.15 17.79 25.24
CA ALA A 416 8.78 17.89 23.81
C ALA A 416 7.97 19.13 23.42
#